data_AF-A0A5B7TWE0-F1
#
_entry.id   AF-A0A5B7TWE0-F1
#
_cell.length_a   1.000
_cell.length_b   1.000
_cell.length_c   1.000
_cell.angle_alpha   90.00
_cell.angle_beta   90.00
_cell.angle_gamma   90.00
#
_symmetry.space_group_name_H-M   'P 1'
#
loop_
_entity.id
_entity.type
_entity.pdbx_description
1 polymer ?
#
loop_
_entity_poly.entity_id
_entity_poly.type
_entity_poly.pdbx_seq_one_letter_code
_entity_poly.pdbx_strand_id
1 'polypeptide(L)'
;MKLFPSIEDVFTDPKEHYKYLFFPLLTIDLNEHNLGDGLVHFVSVWGNGDPDDDLDPGVFDYNYIKFVRDGNKYVFNGKLDGIETFKKVEKWYNEADKEYRKNKTSFLKQQQRNEVNDSDLNKSLEKRNTNDFDYYHYAKGLFNYWITRDKYLETGKFIQGGFYSDANSGHERDIFEKIGGKINYDDFEYFIELLENNNETKETKQFIGSVTGYNYISFGEDRIHLFLDNNKNEVLLYADWS
;
A
#
# COMPACT_ATOMS: atom_id res chain seq x y z
N MET A 1 15.46 -5.07 7.67
CA MET A 1 14.30 -4.37 7.01
C MET A 1 14.63 -3.85 5.60
N LYS A 2 13.64 -3.72 4.69
CA LYS A 2 13.80 -3.17 3.31
C LYS A 2 12.57 -2.34 2.87
N LEU A 3 12.77 -1.07 2.52
CA LEU A 3 11.73 -0.20 1.96
C LEU A 3 11.52 -0.47 0.46
N PHE A 4 10.26 -0.33 0.01
CA PHE A 4 9.82 -0.51 -1.37
C PHE A 4 10.36 -1.80 -2.02
N PRO A 5 10.13 -2.98 -1.41
CA PRO A 5 10.49 -4.24 -2.05
C PRO A 5 9.79 -4.37 -3.42
N SER A 6 10.40 -5.09 -4.34
CA SER A 6 9.77 -5.37 -5.63
C SER A 6 8.57 -6.31 -5.47
N ILE A 7 7.71 -6.39 -6.48
CA ILE A 7 6.60 -7.35 -6.49
C ILE A 7 7.15 -8.79 -6.37
N GLU A 8 8.28 -9.07 -7.02
CA GLU A 8 8.98 -10.34 -6.98
C GLU A 8 9.61 -10.65 -5.63
N ASP A 9 9.96 -9.63 -4.83
CA ASP A 9 10.41 -9.83 -3.45
C ASP A 9 9.26 -10.27 -2.53
N VAL A 10 8.03 -9.79 -2.80
CA VAL A 10 6.86 -10.03 -1.96
C VAL A 10 6.09 -11.28 -2.33
N PHE A 11 5.90 -11.56 -3.63
CA PHE A 11 4.99 -12.60 -4.09
C PHE A 11 5.73 -13.78 -4.72
N THR A 12 5.24 -15.00 -4.43
CA THR A 12 5.61 -16.20 -5.18
C THR A 12 4.92 -16.16 -6.55
N ASP A 13 5.68 -16.38 -7.63
CA ASP A 13 5.21 -16.40 -9.02
C ASP A 13 4.21 -15.27 -9.36
N PRO A 14 4.61 -13.98 -9.22
CA PRO A 14 3.68 -12.87 -9.36
C PRO A 14 3.08 -12.80 -10.77
N LYS A 15 1.77 -12.54 -10.81
CA LYS A 15 1.07 -12.28 -12.08
C LYS A 15 1.31 -10.84 -12.50
N GLU A 16 1.31 -10.59 -13.81
CA GLU A 16 1.56 -9.25 -14.37
C GLU A 16 0.64 -8.17 -13.78
N HIS A 17 -0.62 -8.50 -13.50
CA HIS A 17 -1.57 -7.54 -12.94
C HIS A 17 -1.34 -7.19 -11.46
N TYR A 18 -0.48 -7.91 -10.74
CA TYR A 18 -0.19 -7.60 -9.33
C TYR A 18 0.44 -6.22 -9.17
N LYS A 19 1.29 -5.80 -10.12
CA LYS A 19 1.93 -4.47 -10.07
C LYS A 19 0.96 -3.32 -10.27
N TYR A 20 -0.26 -3.60 -10.75
CA TYR A 20 -1.29 -2.58 -10.93
C TYR A 20 -2.07 -2.32 -9.65
N LEU A 21 -2.06 -3.26 -8.71
CA LEU A 21 -2.93 -3.26 -7.54
C LEU A 21 -2.16 -3.23 -6.22
N PHE A 22 -1.07 -3.99 -6.12
CA PHE A 22 -0.31 -4.12 -4.90
C PHE A 22 0.85 -3.11 -4.90
N PHE A 23 0.95 -2.38 -3.80
CA PHE A 23 2.02 -1.43 -3.53
C PHE A 23 2.85 -1.94 -2.35
N PRO A 24 3.94 -2.69 -2.60
CA PRO A 24 4.81 -3.11 -1.52
C PRO A 24 5.48 -1.92 -0.84
N LEU A 25 5.34 -1.84 0.48
CA LEU A 25 5.78 -0.69 1.26
C LEU A 25 7.07 -0.98 2.01
N LEU A 26 7.08 -2.06 2.79
CA LEU A 26 8.14 -2.36 3.75
C LEU A 26 8.24 -3.87 3.98
N THR A 27 9.46 -4.41 3.98
CA THR A 27 9.77 -5.77 4.44
C THR A 27 10.39 -5.74 5.83
N ILE A 28 9.88 -6.57 6.73
CA ILE A 28 10.38 -6.82 8.07
C ILE A 28 10.99 -8.22 8.13
N ASP A 29 12.16 -8.33 8.75
CA ASP A 29 12.71 -9.62 9.17
C ASP A 29 12.22 -9.90 10.59
N LEU A 30 11.41 -10.95 10.77
CA LEU A 30 10.82 -11.26 12.06
C LEU A 30 11.88 -11.59 13.13
N ASN A 31 13.03 -12.13 12.72
CA ASN A 31 14.09 -12.55 13.63
C ASN A 31 14.78 -11.32 14.24
N GLU A 32 15.01 -10.27 13.44
CA GLU A 32 15.57 -8.98 13.90
C GLU A 32 14.74 -8.35 15.04
N HIS A 33 13.48 -8.75 15.20
CA HIS A 33 12.54 -8.21 16.19
C HIS A 33 12.04 -9.23 17.22
N ASN A 34 12.60 -10.45 17.27
CA ASN A 34 12.13 -11.54 18.14
C ASN A 34 10.64 -11.89 17.95
N LEU A 35 10.15 -11.84 16.71
CA LEU A 35 8.76 -12.12 16.35
C LEU A 35 8.57 -13.46 15.63
N GLY A 36 9.64 -14.27 15.52
CA GLY A 36 9.67 -15.54 14.82
C GLY A 36 10.70 -15.54 13.69
N ASP A 37 10.54 -16.47 12.74
CA ASP A 37 11.48 -16.63 11.62
C ASP A 37 10.90 -16.13 10.29
N GLY A 38 11.79 -15.65 9.43
CA GLY A 38 11.50 -15.30 8.04
C GLY A 38 11.01 -13.86 7.84
N LEU A 39 10.62 -13.56 6.61
CA LEU A 39 10.22 -12.22 6.18
C LEU A 39 8.70 -12.06 6.11
N VAL A 40 8.25 -10.83 6.36
CA VAL A 40 6.90 -10.36 6.08
C VAL A 40 6.94 -8.97 5.45
N HIS A 41 5.90 -8.64 4.71
CA HIS A 41 5.75 -7.42 3.92
C HIS A 41 4.46 -6.68 4.27
N PHE A 42 4.57 -5.37 4.46
CA PHE A 42 3.46 -4.44 4.39
C PHE A 42 3.19 -4.09 2.92
N VAL A 43 1.92 -4.16 2.54
CA VAL A 43 1.45 -3.92 1.17
C VAL A 43 0.19 -3.06 1.27
N SER A 44 0.17 -1.91 0.60
CA SER A 44 -1.08 -1.17 0.35
C SER A 44 -1.71 -1.71 -0.93
N VAL A 45 -3.04 -1.64 -1.05
CA VAL A 45 -3.78 -2.25 -2.16
C VAL A 45 -4.75 -1.26 -2.77
N TRP A 46 -4.69 -1.10 -4.10
CA TRP A 46 -5.73 -0.36 -4.82
C TRP A 46 -7.05 -1.11 -4.79
N GLY A 47 -8.15 -0.40 -4.52
CA GLY A 47 -9.48 -0.98 -4.35
C GLY A 47 -9.84 -1.28 -2.90
N ASN A 48 -8.94 -1.03 -1.93
CA ASN A 48 -9.30 -0.90 -0.52
C ASN A 48 -9.72 0.55 -0.25
N GLY A 49 -10.73 0.74 0.60
CA GLY A 49 -11.10 2.06 1.14
C GLY A 49 -12.50 2.56 0.79
N ASP A 50 -13.25 1.86 -0.06
CA ASP A 50 -14.68 2.16 -0.27
C ASP A 50 -15.55 1.14 0.49
N PRO A 51 -16.22 1.53 1.59
CA PRO A 51 -17.08 0.62 2.36
C PRO A 51 -18.39 0.27 1.64
N ASP A 52 -18.74 0.97 0.55
CA ASP A 52 -19.96 0.73 -0.22
C ASP A 52 -19.75 -0.27 -1.39
N ASP A 53 -18.51 -0.68 -1.64
CA ASP A 53 -18.18 -1.71 -2.63
C ASP A 53 -18.47 -3.11 -2.08
N ASP A 54 -19.50 -3.77 -2.62
CA ASP A 54 -19.81 -5.19 -2.35
C ASP A 54 -18.71 -6.10 -2.94
N LEU A 55 -17.56 -6.18 -2.28
CA LEU A 55 -16.49 -7.11 -2.61
C LEU A 55 -16.89 -8.54 -2.16
N ASP A 56 -16.67 -9.56 -3.01
CA ASP A 56 -16.85 -10.97 -2.63
C ASP A 56 -15.77 -11.35 -1.58
N PRO A 57 -16.11 -11.46 -0.28
CA PRO A 57 -15.21 -11.21 0.84
C PRO A 57 -14.23 -12.36 1.14
N GLY A 58 -13.85 -13.17 0.16
CA GLY A 58 -13.10 -14.40 0.39
C GLY A 58 -11.78 -14.19 1.15
N VAL A 59 -10.97 -13.20 0.75
CA VAL A 59 -9.67 -12.86 1.37
C VAL A 59 -9.31 -11.37 1.22
N PHE A 60 -10.27 -10.54 0.83
CA PHE A 60 -10.07 -9.17 0.39
C PHE A 60 -11.36 -8.37 0.56
N ASP A 61 -11.27 -7.22 1.19
CA ASP A 61 -12.38 -6.30 1.45
C ASP A 61 -11.85 -4.87 1.64
N TYR A 62 -12.73 -3.89 1.83
CA TYR A 62 -12.38 -2.46 1.89
C TYR A 62 -11.32 -2.13 2.95
N ASN A 63 -11.30 -2.85 4.08
CA ASN A 63 -10.39 -2.62 5.19
C ASN A 63 -9.43 -3.78 5.50
N TYR A 64 -9.39 -4.85 4.69
CA TYR A 64 -8.41 -5.91 4.91
C TYR A 64 -8.05 -6.71 3.66
N ILE A 65 -6.91 -7.39 3.76
CA ILE A 65 -6.47 -8.40 2.80
C ILE A 65 -5.71 -9.52 3.50
N LYS A 66 -5.93 -10.76 3.06
CA LYS A 66 -5.21 -11.95 3.53
C LYS A 66 -4.35 -12.54 2.42
N PHE A 67 -3.20 -13.07 2.82
CA PHE A 67 -2.30 -13.83 1.96
C PHE A 67 -1.92 -15.15 2.63
N VAL A 68 -1.70 -16.18 1.83
CA VAL A 68 -0.99 -17.37 2.32
C VAL A 68 0.50 -17.06 2.33
N ARG A 69 1.17 -17.34 3.44
CA ARG A 69 2.61 -17.20 3.59
C ARG A 69 3.31 -18.46 3.08
N ASP A 70 4.14 -18.29 2.06
CA ASP A 70 5.01 -19.31 1.46
C ASP A 70 6.47 -18.94 1.71
N GLY A 71 7.00 -19.42 2.83
CA GLY A 71 8.32 -19.04 3.34
C GLY A 71 8.43 -17.54 3.61
N ASN A 72 9.25 -16.85 2.81
CA ASN A 72 9.51 -15.42 2.89
C ASN A 72 8.66 -14.60 1.92
N LYS A 73 7.67 -15.21 1.27
CA LYS A 73 6.83 -14.57 0.25
C LYS A 73 5.36 -14.91 0.46
N TYR A 74 4.51 -14.25 -0.31
CA TYR A 74 3.06 -14.33 -0.24
C TYR A 74 2.49 -14.98 -1.50
N VAL A 75 1.41 -15.72 -1.31
CA VAL A 75 0.53 -16.20 -2.36
C VAL A 75 -0.84 -15.56 -2.16
N PHE A 76 -1.30 -14.82 -3.16
CA PHE A 76 -2.63 -14.22 -3.15
C PHE A 76 -3.64 -15.11 -3.88
N ASN A 77 -4.57 -15.68 -3.12
CA ASN A 77 -5.62 -16.58 -3.61
C ASN A 77 -6.99 -15.91 -3.74
N GLY A 78 -7.04 -14.58 -3.68
CA GLY A 78 -8.28 -13.82 -3.80
C GLY A 78 -8.73 -13.57 -5.23
N LYS A 79 -9.97 -13.08 -5.32
CA LYS A 79 -10.64 -12.68 -6.55
C LYS A 79 -10.48 -11.17 -6.74
N LEU A 80 -9.82 -10.76 -7.81
CA LEU A 80 -9.58 -9.34 -8.11
C LEU A 80 -10.68 -8.71 -8.96
N ASP A 81 -11.56 -9.52 -9.55
CA ASP A 81 -12.72 -9.08 -10.31
C ASP A 81 -13.79 -8.41 -9.44
N GLY A 82 -13.69 -8.52 -8.12
CA GLY A 82 -14.48 -7.73 -7.17
C GLY A 82 -14.12 -6.23 -7.18
N ILE A 83 -12.87 -5.86 -7.50
CA ILE A 83 -12.49 -4.45 -7.60
C ILE A 83 -13.15 -3.86 -8.85
N GLU A 84 -14.08 -2.92 -8.68
CA GLU A 84 -14.89 -2.36 -9.79
C GLU A 84 -14.01 -1.86 -10.95
N THR A 85 -12.90 -1.22 -10.59
CA THR A 85 -11.95 -0.63 -11.53
C THR A 85 -10.93 -1.62 -12.11
N PHE A 86 -10.96 -2.91 -11.74
CA PHE A 86 -9.96 -3.90 -12.15
C PHE A 86 -9.79 -4.01 -13.66
N LYS A 87 -10.90 -3.91 -14.42
CA LYS A 87 -10.84 -3.96 -15.89
C LYS A 87 -10.19 -2.73 -16.52
N LYS A 88 -10.10 -1.61 -15.79
CA LYS A 88 -9.51 -0.34 -16.25
C LYS A 88 -8.06 -0.16 -15.76
N VAL A 89 -7.72 -0.74 -14.61
CA VAL A 89 -6.45 -0.46 -13.90
C VAL A 89 -5.20 -0.77 -14.73
N GLU A 90 -5.22 -1.81 -15.57
CA GLU A 90 -4.11 -2.12 -16.48
C GLU A 90 -3.84 -0.97 -17.45
N LYS A 91 -4.89 -0.45 -18.10
CA LYS A 91 -4.77 0.67 -19.03
C LYS A 91 -4.24 1.91 -18.32
N TRP A 92 -4.82 2.22 -17.16
CA TRP A 92 -4.43 3.36 -16.35
C TRP A 92 -2.97 3.30 -15.92
N TYR A 93 -2.52 2.14 -15.43
CA TYR A 93 -1.14 1.90 -15.04
C TYR A 93 -0.20 2.10 -16.22
N ASN A 94 -0.48 1.49 -17.37
CA ASN A 94 0.38 1.56 -18.54
C ASN A 94 0.50 2.99 -19.09
N GLU A 95 -0.59 3.76 -19.06
CA GLU A 95 -0.58 5.19 -19.41
C GLU A 95 0.26 6.01 -18.42
N ALA A 96 0.09 5.77 -17.11
CA ALA A 96 0.84 6.44 -16.07
C ALA A 96 2.33 6.07 -16.07
N ASP A 97 2.70 4.79 -16.23
CA ASP A 97 4.09 4.33 -16.28
C ASP A 97 4.83 4.95 -17.48
N LYS A 98 4.20 4.95 -18.66
CA LYS A 98 4.76 5.60 -19.84
C LYS A 98 5.00 7.09 -19.61
N GLU A 99 4.05 7.76 -18.98
CA GLU A 99 4.18 9.18 -18.66
C GLU A 99 5.28 9.44 -17.62
N TYR A 100 5.29 8.66 -16.54
CA TYR A 100 6.28 8.78 -15.47
C TYR A 100 7.68 8.63 -16.03
N ARG A 101 7.93 7.59 -16.85
CA ARG A 101 9.23 7.36 -17.46
C ARG A 101 9.66 8.52 -18.37
N LYS A 102 8.73 9.08 -19.15
CA LYS A 102 9.01 10.21 -20.04
C LYS A 102 9.36 11.49 -19.26
N ASN A 103 8.69 11.73 -18.14
CA ASN A 103 8.80 12.98 -17.38
C ASN A 103 9.54 12.82 -16.04
N LYS A 104 10.22 11.70 -15.81
CA LYS A 104 10.77 11.28 -14.51
C LYS A 104 11.59 12.39 -13.83
N THR A 105 12.51 13.01 -14.57
CA THR A 105 13.35 14.09 -14.04
C THR A 105 12.53 15.30 -13.59
N SER A 106 11.47 15.65 -14.33
CA SER A 106 10.54 16.74 -13.98
C SER A 106 9.75 16.39 -12.71
N PHE A 107 9.22 15.16 -12.63
CA PHE A 107 8.39 14.72 -11.51
C PHE A 107 9.17 14.55 -10.20
N LEU A 108 10.47 14.26 -10.30
CA LEU A 108 11.36 14.16 -9.14
C LEU A 108 11.95 15.51 -8.70
N LYS A 109 11.66 16.61 -9.41
CA LYS A 109 12.13 17.93 -9.01
C LYS A 109 11.20 18.50 -7.94
N GLN A 110 11.77 18.98 -6.84
CA GLN A 110 11.02 19.73 -5.84
C GLN A 110 10.40 20.99 -6.47
N GLN A 111 9.07 21.08 -6.43
CA GLN A 111 8.33 22.24 -6.88
C GLN A 111 8.29 23.33 -5.80
N GLN A 112 8.33 24.60 -6.21
CA GLN A 112 7.91 25.70 -5.36
C GLN A 112 6.38 25.78 -5.35
N ARG A 113 5.79 26.23 -4.23
CA ARG A 113 4.32 26.26 -4.05
C ARG A 113 3.58 27.02 -5.16
N ASN A 114 4.19 28.06 -5.71
CA ASN A 114 3.63 28.85 -6.82
C ASN A 114 3.78 28.18 -8.20
N GLU A 115 4.56 27.11 -8.32
CA GLU A 115 4.82 26.36 -9.56
C GLU A 115 4.04 25.04 -9.63
N VAL A 116 3.51 24.56 -8.48
CA VAL A 116 2.84 23.26 -8.35
C VAL A 116 1.75 23.06 -9.40
N ASN A 117 0.80 23.99 -9.52
CA ASN A 117 -0.31 23.92 -10.48
C ASN A 117 0.16 23.93 -11.94
N ASP A 118 1.34 24.51 -12.19
CA ASP A 118 1.91 24.63 -13.52
C ASP A 118 2.82 23.46 -13.92
N SER A 119 3.13 22.56 -12.98
CA SER A 119 3.96 21.39 -13.23
C SER A 119 3.32 20.42 -14.22
N ASP A 120 4.15 19.67 -14.94
CA ASP A 120 3.71 18.65 -15.89
C ASP A 120 2.79 17.62 -15.22
N LEU A 121 3.13 17.22 -13.98
CA LEU A 121 2.37 16.26 -13.19
C LEU A 121 0.95 16.78 -12.88
N ASN A 122 0.82 17.98 -12.31
CA ASN A 122 -0.50 18.50 -11.94
C ASN A 122 -1.38 18.79 -13.16
N LYS A 123 -0.82 19.35 -14.23
CA LYS A 123 -1.54 19.50 -15.51
C LYS A 123 -2.05 18.18 -16.07
N SER A 124 -1.32 17.10 -15.83
CA SER A 124 -1.71 15.76 -16.26
C SER A 124 -2.77 15.14 -15.35
N LEU A 125 -2.67 15.34 -14.03
CA LEU A 125 -3.66 14.90 -13.06
C LEU A 125 -5.00 15.64 -13.20
N GLU A 126 -4.99 16.95 -13.41
CA GLU A 126 -6.21 17.75 -13.65
C GLU A 126 -7.01 17.25 -14.86
N LYS A 127 -6.32 16.86 -15.94
CA LYS A 127 -6.95 16.25 -17.12
C LYS A 127 -7.65 14.93 -16.77
N ARG A 128 -7.07 14.10 -15.91
CA ARG A 128 -7.69 12.86 -15.45
C ARG A 128 -8.88 13.12 -14.55
N ASN A 129 -8.76 14.06 -13.62
CA ASN A 129 -9.83 14.42 -12.69
C ASN A 129 -11.10 14.89 -13.41
N THR A 130 -10.94 15.53 -14.57
CA THR A 130 -12.06 15.97 -15.41
C THR A 130 -12.77 14.80 -16.13
N ASN A 131 -12.07 13.68 -16.36
CA ASN A 131 -12.56 12.59 -17.19
C ASN A 131 -13.07 11.38 -16.37
N ASP A 132 -12.32 10.99 -15.33
CA ASP A 132 -12.59 9.80 -14.53
C ASP A 132 -11.96 10.00 -13.13
N PHE A 133 -12.82 10.08 -12.11
CA PHE A 133 -12.44 10.38 -10.73
C PHE A 133 -11.52 9.31 -10.13
N ASP A 134 -11.83 8.03 -10.38
CA ASP A 134 -11.04 6.90 -9.91
C ASP A 134 -9.69 6.87 -10.60
N TYR A 135 -9.66 7.18 -11.91
CA TYR A 135 -8.40 7.27 -12.62
C TYR A 135 -7.49 8.36 -12.05
N TYR A 136 -8.05 9.51 -11.67
CA TYR A 136 -7.29 10.56 -11.01
C TYR A 136 -6.70 10.10 -9.67
N HIS A 137 -7.51 9.47 -8.80
CA HIS A 137 -7.04 8.98 -7.49
C HIS A 137 -5.97 7.91 -7.65
N TYR A 138 -6.20 6.94 -8.54
CA TYR A 138 -5.25 5.90 -8.88
C TYR A 138 -3.92 6.48 -9.37
N ALA A 139 -3.96 7.36 -10.37
CA ALA A 139 -2.75 7.94 -10.94
C ALA A 139 -2.00 8.83 -9.93
N LYS A 140 -2.71 9.61 -9.11
CA LYS A 140 -2.10 10.45 -8.09
C LYS A 140 -1.42 9.61 -7.00
N GLY A 141 -2.06 8.55 -6.52
CA GLY A 141 -1.44 7.58 -5.61
C GLY A 141 -0.20 6.94 -6.24
N LEU A 142 -0.34 6.40 -7.45
CA LEU A 142 0.74 5.72 -8.17
C LEU A 142 1.97 6.61 -8.42
N PHE A 143 1.77 7.84 -8.90
CA PHE A 143 2.87 8.79 -9.08
C PHE A 143 3.52 9.15 -7.75
N ASN A 144 2.73 9.38 -6.70
CA ASN A 144 3.26 9.68 -5.38
C ASN A 144 4.13 8.54 -4.85
N TYR A 145 3.65 7.31 -4.92
CA TYR A 145 4.39 6.10 -4.53
C TYR A 145 5.72 5.98 -5.29
N TRP A 146 5.71 6.14 -6.61
CA TRP A 146 6.94 6.08 -7.41
C TRP A 146 7.91 7.22 -7.10
N ILE A 147 7.42 8.44 -6.88
CA ILE A 147 8.26 9.57 -6.48
C ILE A 147 8.90 9.32 -5.11
N THR A 148 8.11 8.88 -4.12
CA THR A 148 8.60 8.52 -2.78
C THR A 148 9.69 7.46 -2.87
N ARG A 149 9.43 6.36 -3.60
CA ARG A 149 10.40 5.27 -3.81
C ARG A 149 11.67 5.78 -4.47
N ASP A 150 11.57 6.43 -5.62
CA ASP A 150 12.73 6.81 -6.41
C ASP A 150 13.58 7.87 -5.69
N LYS A 151 12.95 8.75 -4.90
CA LYS A 151 13.68 9.70 -4.05
C LYS A 151 14.32 9.06 -2.84
N TYR A 152 13.70 8.07 -2.24
CA TYR A 152 14.35 7.26 -1.21
C TYR A 152 15.58 6.54 -1.79
N LEU A 153 15.47 5.93 -2.97
CA LEU A 153 16.60 5.28 -3.64
C LEU A 153 17.71 6.26 -4.03
N GLU A 154 17.37 7.49 -4.41
CA GLU A 154 18.32 8.55 -4.77
C GLU A 154 19.02 9.15 -3.54
N THR A 155 18.30 9.36 -2.43
CA THR A 155 18.76 10.21 -1.32
C THR A 155 18.98 9.47 0.00
N GLY A 156 18.44 8.26 0.15
CA GLY A 156 18.41 7.50 1.39
C GLY A 156 17.42 8.03 2.44
N LYS A 157 16.70 9.13 2.17
CA LYS A 157 15.76 9.75 3.11
C LYS A 157 14.32 9.35 2.80
N PHE A 158 13.57 8.94 3.81
CA PHE A 158 12.17 8.57 3.62
C PHE A 158 11.27 9.82 3.71
N ILE A 159 11.14 10.52 2.59
CA ILE A 159 10.30 11.73 2.47
C ILE A 159 9.17 11.45 1.48
N GLN A 160 7.94 11.72 1.88
CA GLN A 160 6.73 11.49 1.08
C GLN A 160 6.74 12.29 -0.22
N GLY A 161 6.27 11.67 -1.31
CA GLY A 161 6.38 12.18 -2.68
C GLY A 161 5.77 13.56 -2.91
N GLY A 162 4.77 13.94 -2.11
CA GLY A 162 4.10 15.22 -2.13
C GLY A 162 5.00 16.39 -1.77
N PHE A 163 6.11 16.16 -1.06
CA PHE A 163 7.15 17.18 -0.90
C PHE A 163 7.71 17.63 -2.26
N TYR A 164 7.88 16.67 -3.18
CA TYR A 164 8.45 16.93 -4.50
C TYR A 164 7.39 17.42 -5.47
N SER A 165 6.22 16.77 -5.52
CA SER A 165 5.14 17.08 -6.47
C SER A 165 4.26 18.27 -6.07
N ASP A 166 3.93 18.39 -4.79
CA ASP A 166 2.86 19.26 -4.29
C ASP A 166 3.36 20.37 -3.36
N ALA A 167 4.69 20.46 -3.15
CA ALA A 167 5.32 21.34 -2.17
C ALA A 167 4.78 21.15 -0.74
N ASN A 168 4.40 19.91 -0.39
CA ASN A 168 4.02 19.54 0.98
C ASN A 168 5.24 19.55 1.93
N SER A 169 5.03 19.17 3.20
CA SER A 169 6.12 19.08 4.16
C SER A 169 7.21 18.10 3.74
N GLY A 170 8.46 18.57 3.76
CA GLY A 170 9.67 17.79 3.47
C GLY A 170 10.32 17.12 4.68
N HIS A 171 9.58 16.96 5.78
CA HIS A 171 10.08 16.22 6.93
C HIS A 171 10.23 14.73 6.59
N GLU A 172 11.31 14.14 7.08
CA GLU A 172 11.51 12.69 7.04
C GLU A 172 10.42 12.01 7.86
N ARG A 173 9.87 10.94 7.31
CA ARG A 173 8.74 10.20 7.86
C ARG A 173 9.24 9.01 8.65
N ASP A 174 8.45 8.60 9.63
CA ASP A 174 8.67 7.34 10.31
C ASP A 174 8.36 6.19 9.35
N ILE A 175 9.28 5.23 9.26
CA ILE A 175 9.15 4.04 8.42
C ILE A 175 8.03 3.14 8.94
N PHE A 176 7.95 2.98 10.25
CA PHE A 176 6.90 2.21 10.92
C PHE A 176 6.48 2.96 12.18
N GLU A 177 5.24 2.76 12.60
CA GLU A 177 4.76 3.30 13.87
C GLU A 177 5.17 2.37 15.02
N LYS A 178 5.03 1.06 14.80
CA LYS A 178 5.30 0.04 15.82
C LYS A 178 5.71 -1.28 15.18
N ILE A 179 6.68 -1.97 15.79
CA ILE A 179 7.01 -3.36 15.49
C ILE A 179 6.94 -4.17 16.78
N GLY A 180 6.20 -5.26 16.75
CA GLY A 180 5.95 -6.15 17.87
C GLY A 180 5.17 -5.53 19.03
N GLY A 181 5.22 -6.20 20.17
CA GLY A 181 4.53 -5.80 21.39
C GLY A 181 3.06 -6.24 21.43
N LYS A 182 2.35 -5.81 22.47
CA LYS A 182 0.93 -6.08 22.64
C LYS A 182 0.11 -4.94 22.04
N ILE A 183 -1.01 -5.28 21.43
CA ILE A 183 -2.05 -4.31 21.05
C ILE A 183 -3.28 -4.53 21.93
N ASN A 184 -4.01 -3.45 22.16
CA ASN A 184 -5.32 -3.54 22.77
C ASN A 184 -6.33 -3.82 21.67
N TYR A 185 -6.77 -5.07 21.55
CA TYR A 185 -7.76 -5.47 20.54
C TYR A 185 -9.11 -4.76 20.70
N ASP A 186 -9.40 -4.22 21.88
CA ASP A 186 -10.63 -3.46 22.12
C ASP A 186 -10.65 -2.15 21.32
N ASP A 187 -9.48 -1.67 20.84
CA ASP A 187 -9.38 -0.51 19.96
C ASP A 187 -9.67 -0.86 18.48
N PHE A 188 -9.97 -2.14 18.17
CA PHE A 188 -10.12 -2.67 16.81
C PHE A 188 -11.47 -3.37 16.61
N GLU A 189 -12.59 -2.72 16.96
CA GLU A 189 -13.94 -3.30 16.90
C GLU A 189 -14.27 -3.97 15.55
N TYR A 190 -14.08 -3.24 14.43
CA TYR A 190 -14.31 -3.78 13.09
C TYR A 190 -13.40 -4.96 12.72
N PHE A 191 -12.17 -4.97 13.23
CA PHE A 191 -11.27 -6.11 13.02
C PHE A 191 -11.79 -7.36 13.75
N ILE A 192 -12.35 -7.19 14.96
CA ILE A 192 -12.95 -8.31 15.69
C ILE A 192 -14.18 -8.83 14.98
N GLU A 193 -15.08 -7.95 14.54
CA GLU A 193 -16.25 -8.33 13.74
C GLU A 193 -15.84 -9.08 12.46
N LEU A 194 -14.79 -8.60 11.78
CA LEU A 194 -14.22 -9.28 10.62
C LEU A 194 -13.77 -10.71 10.93
N LEU A 195 -13.06 -10.91 12.04
CA LEU A 195 -12.60 -12.24 12.44
C LEU A 195 -13.79 -13.15 12.75
N GLU A 196 -14.79 -12.65 13.49
CA GLU A 196 -16.00 -13.40 13.84
C GLU A 196 -16.80 -13.83 12.60
N ASN A 197 -16.99 -12.93 11.65
CA ASN A 197 -17.66 -13.22 10.37
C ASN A 197 -16.95 -14.30 9.54
N ASN A 198 -15.64 -14.46 9.74
CA ASN A 198 -14.82 -15.47 9.08
C ASN A 198 -14.60 -16.75 9.92
N ASN A 199 -15.26 -16.89 11.08
CA ASN A 199 -15.01 -17.96 12.05
C ASN A 199 -13.54 -18.05 12.50
N GLU A 200 -12.91 -16.90 12.72
CA GLU A 200 -11.54 -16.76 13.23
C GLU A 200 -11.54 -16.10 14.60
N THR A 201 -10.43 -16.20 15.33
CA THR A 201 -10.30 -15.59 16.66
C THR A 201 -9.02 -14.77 16.78
N LYS A 202 -9.09 -13.66 17.52
CA LYS A 202 -7.96 -12.73 17.71
C LYS A 202 -6.75 -13.38 18.38
N GLU A 203 -6.96 -14.40 19.20
CA GLU A 203 -5.90 -15.13 19.92
C GLU A 203 -4.96 -15.87 18.96
N THR A 204 -5.42 -16.19 17.74
CA THR A 204 -4.58 -16.81 16.70
C THR A 204 -3.77 -15.78 15.92
N LYS A 205 -4.07 -14.49 16.07
CA LYS A 205 -3.44 -13.41 15.31
C LYS A 205 -2.30 -12.80 16.13
N GLN A 206 -1.08 -13.09 15.73
CA GLN A 206 0.11 -12.44 16.27
C GLN A 206 0.29 -11.09 15.58
N PHE A 207 0.20 -10.00 16.34
CA PHE A 207 0.54 -8.68 15.84
C PHE A 207 2.04 -8.55 15.55
N ILE A 208 2.38 -8.09 14.35
CA ILE A 208 3.77 -7.88 13.93
C ILE A 208 4.14 -6.41 13.92
N GLY A 209 3.24 -5.52 13.52
CA GLY A 209 3.54 -4.10 13.47
C GLY A 209 2.51 -3.29 12.73
N SER A 210 2.74 -1.98 12.69
CA SER A 210 1.95 -1.03 11.91
C SER A 210 2.82 -0.01 11.19
N VAL A 211 2.33 0.42 10.03
CA VAL A 211 2.88 1.54 9.26
C VAL A 211 1.78 2.54 8.95
N THR A 212 2.15 3.80 8.75
CA THR A 212 1.24 4.85 8.29
C THR A 212 1.21 4.85 6.75
N GLY A 213 0.10 4.45 6.13
CA GLY A 213 0.01 4.27 4.67
C GLY A 213 0.26 5.56 3.88
N TYR A 214 -0.31 6.68 4.33
CA TYR A 214 -0.12 7.98 3.66
C TYR A 214 1.33 8.52 3.68
N ASN A 215 2.23 7.95 4.48
CA ASN A 215 3.66 8.26 4.41
C ASN A 215 4.32 7.70 3.14
N TYR A 216 3.74 6.65 2.56
CA TYR A 216 4.26 5.93 1.39
C TYR A 216 3.59 6.36 0.08
N ILE A 217 2.26 6.51 0.12
CA ILE A 217 1.40 6.75 -1.04
C ILE A 217 0.36 7.84 -0.71
N SER A 218 0.09 8.76 -1.64
CA SER A 218 -0.97 9.76 -1.44
C SER A 218 -2.32 9.07 -1.38
N PHE A 219 -3.18 9.50 -0.45
CA PHE A 219 -4.46 8.84 -0.13
C PHE A 219 -4.31 7.38 0.33
N GLY A 220 -3.12 7.01 0.81
CA GLY A 220 -2.94 5.76 1.51
C GLY A 220 -3.71 5.74 2.83
N GLU A 221 -3.79 4.54 3.38
CA GLU A 221 -4.39 4.20 4.65
C GLU A 221 -3.79 5.07 5.78
N ASP A 222 -4.59 5.42 6.79
CA ASP A 222 -4.05 6.10 7.97
C ASP A 222 -3.11 5.18 8.71
N ARG A 223 -3.50 3.90 8.86
CA ARG A 223 -2.60 2.84 9.34
C ARG A 223 -2.86 1.52 8.63
N ILE A 224 -1.80 0.75 8.45
CA ILE A 224 -1.87 -0.65 8.05
C ILE A 224 -1.28 -1.48 9.18
N HIS A 225 -2.08 -2.37 9.76
CA HIS A 225 -1.67 -3.31 10.78
C HIS A 225 -1.38 -4.68 10.14
N LEU A 226 -0.25 -5.29 10.48
CA LEU A 226 0.12 -6.62 10.00
C LEU A 226 0.00 -7.64 11.13
N PHE A 227 -0.72 -8.72 10.83
CA PHE A 227 -0.90 -9.87 11.70
C PHE A 227 -0.44 -11.15 11.01
N LEU A 228 0.09 -12.09 11.80
CA LEU A 228 0.38 -13.45 11.38
C LEU A 228 -0.55 -14.44 12.07
N ASP A 229 -1.07 -15.38 11.29
CA ASP A 229 -1.66 -16.61 11.80
C ASP A 229 -0.75 -17.78 11.46
N ASN A 230 0.07 -18.18 12.43
CA ASN A 230 1.03 -19.28 12.25
C ASN A 230 0.34 -20.65 12.11
N ASN A 231 -0.91 -20.80 12.56
CA ASN A 231 -1.63 -22.07 12.44
C ASN A 231 -2.12 -22.29 11.01
N LYS A 232 -2.51 -21.21 10.33
CA LYS A 232 -2.96 -21.23 8.94
C LYS A 232 -1.87 -20.89 7.92
N ASN A 233 -0.68 -20.47 8.37
CA ASN A 233 0.34 -19.84 7.55
C ASN A 233 -0.24 -18.67 6.75
N GLU A 234 -0.93 -17.75 7.42
CA GLU A 234 -1.54 -16.59 6.77
C GLU A 234 -0.95 -15.28 7.29
N VAL A 235 -0.91 -14.29 6.41
CA VAL A 235 -0.69 -12.89 6.75
C VAL A 235 -1.99 -12.15 6.54
N LEU A 236 -2.37 -11.32 7.51
CA LEU A 236 -3.49 -10.41 7.41
C LEU A 236 -2.98 -8.98 7.51
N LEU A 237 -3.32 -8.15 6.52
CA LEU A 237 -3.16 -6.71 6.59
C LEU A 237 -4.53 -6.08 6.82
N TYR A 238 -4.64 -5.28 7.87
CA TYR A 238 -5.85 -4.54 8.22
C TYR A 238 -5.59 -3.04 8.06
N ALA A 239 -6.38 -2.38 7.23
CA ALA A 239 -6.33 -0.96 6.93
C ALA A 239 -7.32 -0.19 7.82
N ASP A 240 -6.78 0.74 8.60
CA ASP A 240 -7.53 1.71 9.39
C ASP A 240 -7.57 3.03 8.62
N TRP A 241 -8.78 3.54 8.39
CA TRP A 241 -9.10 4.70 7.54
C TRP A 241 -9.71 5.87 8.37
N SER A 242 -9.35 5.96 9.66
CA SER A 242 -10.02 6.76 10.71
C SER A 242 -10.10 8.27 10.49
#